data_AF-A0A2B2BXH3-F1
#
_entry.id   AF-A0A2B2BXH3-F1
#
_cell.length_a   1.000
_cell.length_b   1.000
_cell.length_c   1.000
_cell.angle_alpha   90.00
_cell.angle_beta   90.00
_cell.angle_gamma   90.00
#
_symmetry.space_group_name_H-M   'P 1'
#
loop_
_entity.id
_entity.type
_entity.pdbx_description
1 polymer ?
#
loop_
_entity_poly.entity_id
_entity_poly.type
_entity_poly.pdbx_seq_one_letter_code
_entity_poly.pdbx_strand_id
1 'polypeptide(L)'
;MIRGILIGVLAVGVAGTAYWGYQEHQEKNAVLLNAENTYQRAFHDLNYQVDLLHDKIGTTLAMNSKQSLSPSLIEVWRLTSEAHSDVGQLPLTLLPFNKTEEFLSKIGNFSYRAAVRDLDKEPLSKEEYNTLKVLYKQSGDIQDDLRKVQHMVLKNNLRWMDVELALASGKEKTDNTIIDGFKAVEKTVSGYTESNLGPTFANMQQKDENFNKIKGKTISKQEAIKIAKKYIKIDGNSEVKVTENGKGSDYGFYSVSIKDKKSGEEGSMDITKKAGHPIWFINHRDVKRQVISLNDADNKAAAFLKETGYKGLEIFESTQYDNIGVFNFVSSINGVRIYPESIKVKVALDNGDIIGVSAEEYLKSFHTRTIEKPSLSVKQARAKVNPNTKIMEDRQAVIINDLNKEVLCYEFLGTIDDDTYRIFINAKSGVEEKVEKLKNAEAVYEDVL
;
A
#
# COMPACT_ATOMS: atom_id res chain seq x y z
N MET A 1 -44.08 54.10 -33.55
CA MET A 1 -43.15 53.16 -34.21
C MET A 1 -41.78 53.12 -33.54
N ILE A 2 -41.11 54.26 -33.31
CA ILE A 2 -39.76 54.31 -32.68
C ILE A 2 -39.70 53.65 -31.29
N ARG A 3 -40.70 53.84 -30.43
CA ARG A 3 -40.74 53.22 -29.09
C ARG A 3 -40.77 51.68 -29.10
N GLY A 4 -41.49 51.08 -30.06
CA GLY A 4 -41.57 49.61 -30.16
C GLY A 4 -40.26 48.98 -30.62
N ILE A 5 -39.56 49.66 -31.54
CA ILE A 5 -38.23 49.26 -32.00
C ILE A 5 -37.22 49.35 -30.84
N LEU A 6 -37.27 50.43 -30.06
CA LEU A 6 -36.37 50.62 -28.91
C LEU A 6 -36.56 49.55 -27.84
N ILE A 7 -37.82 49.20 -27.51
CA ILE A 7 -38.14 48.13 -26.55
C ILE A 7 -37.66 46.76 -27.07
N GLY A 8 -37.85 46.48 -28.36
CA GLY A 8 -37.35 45.25 -28.98
C GLY A 8 -35.83 45.10 -28.90
N VAL A 9 -35.08 46.18 -29.19
CA VAL A 9 -33.62 46.20 -29.09
C VAL A 9 -33.17 46.01 -27.64
N LEU A 10 -33.81 46.68 -26.67
CA LEU A 10 -33.49 46.52 -25.25
C LEU A 10 -33.78 45.10 -24.75
N ALA A 11 -34.89 44.49 -25.18
CA ALA A 11 -35.23 43.11 -24.82
C ALA A 11 -34.20 42.10 -25.34
N VAL A 12 -33.74 42.27 -26.58
CA VAL A 12 -32.65 41.45 -27.15
C VAL A 12 -31.34 41.69 -26.40
N GLY A 13 -31.04 42.94 -26.03
CA GLY A 13 -29.87 43.26 -25.21
C GLY A 13 -29.88 42.56 -23.86
N VAL A 14 -31.01 42.59 -23.14
CA VAL A 14 -31.16 41.92 -21.84
C VAL A 14 -31.11 40.39 -21.98
N ALA A 15 -31.74 39.83 -23.00
CA ALA A 15 -31.68 38.39 -23.26
C ALA A 15 -30.24 37.93 -23.59
N GLY A 16 -29.52 38.72 -24.38
CA GLY A 16 -28.12 38.48 -24.71
C GLY A 16 -27.19 38.53 -23.49
N THR A 17 -27.35 39.54 -22.62
CA THR A 17 -26.54 39.65 -21.39
C THR A 17 -26.89 38.57 -20.37
N ALA A 18 -28.16 38.16 -20.26
CA ALA A 18 -28.57 37.06 -19.40
C ALA A 18 -28.00 35.72 -19.87
N TYR A 19 -28.05 35.45 -21.18
CA TYR A 19 -27.45 34.25 -21.77
C TYR A 19 -25.93 34.22 -21.58
N TRP A 20 -25.25 35.33 -21.90
CA TRP A 20 -23.81 35.46 -21.69
C TRP A 20 -23.43 35.30 -20.22
N GLY A 21 -24.16 35.94 -19.29
CA GLY A 21 -23.92 35.79 -17.86
C GLY A 21 -24.15 34.37 -17.34
N TYR A 22 -25.13 33.64 -17.89
CA TYR A 22 -25.35 32.24 -17.55
C TYR A 22 -24.23 31.33 -18.08
N GLN A 23 -23.78 31.56 -19.32
CA GLN A 23 -22.66 30.83 -19.92
C GLN A 23 -21.36 31.08 -19.15
N GLU A 24 -21.05 32.34 -18.85
CA GLU A 24 -19.89 32.73 -18.04
C GLU A 24 -19.94 32.08 -16.65
N HIS A 25 -21.12 32.02 -16.02
CA HIS A 25 -21.28 31.36 -14.72
C HIS A 25 -21.03 29.85 -14.80
N GLN A 26 -21.50 29.18 -15.86
CA GLN A 26 -21.24 27.75 -16.11
C GLN A 26 -19.75 27.47 -16.33
N GLU A 27 -19.10 28.24 -17.22
CA GLU A 27 -17.67 28.09 -17.52
C GLU A 27 -16.81 28.35 -16.28
N LYS A 28 -17.13 29.40 -15.52
CA LYS A 28 -16.49 29.68 -14.23
C LYS A 28 -16.64 28.52 -13.25
N ASN A 29 -17.84 27.98 -13.07
CA ASN A 29 -18.06 26.86 -12.15
C ASN A 29 -17.29 25.59 -12.60
N ALA A 30 -17.23 25.33 -13.90
CA ALA A 30 -16.48 24.20 -14.45
C ALA A 30 -14.97 24.34 -14.17
N VAL A 31 -14.41 25.55 -14.32
CA VAL A 31 -13.00 25.83 -13.99
C VAL A 31 -12.72 25.66 -12.50
N LEU A 32 -13.58 26.21 -11.63
CA LEU A 32 -13.44 26.09 -10.17
C LEU A 32 -13.51 24.63 -9.70
N LEU A 33 -14.43 23.83 -10.27
CA LEU A 33 -14.53 22.41 -9.97
C LEU A 33 -13.31 21.63 -10.47
N ASN A 34 -12.79 21.94 -11.65
CA ASN A 34 -11.59 21.31 -12.18
C ASN A 34 -10.36 21.60 -11.29
N ALA A 35 -10.19 22.85 -10.89
CA ALA A 35 -9.13 23.26 -9.98
C ALA A 35 -9.24 22.57 -8.61
N GLU A 36 -10.44 22.56 -8.00
CA GLU A 36 -10.70 21.85 -6.74
C GLU A 36 -10.35 20.36 -6.84
N ASN A 37 -10.81 19.68 -7.89
CA ASN A 37 -10.50 18.26 -8.11
C ASN A 37 -8.99 18.02 -8.31
N THR A 38 -8.29 18.98 -8.91
CA THR A 38 -6.84 18.89 -9.12
C THR A 38 -6.08 19.07 -7.81
N TYR A 39 -6.48 20.03 -6.96
CA TYR A 39 -5.89 20.21 -5.64
C TYR A 39 -6.14 19.02 -4.71
N GLN A 40 -7.36 18.50 -4.68
CA GLN A 40 -7.68 17.31 -3.90
C GLN A 40 -6.82 16.11 -4.34
N ARG A 41 -6.72 15.87 -5.66
CA ARG A 41 -5.89 14.79 -6.21
C ARG A 41 -4.43 14.97 -5.84
N ALA A 42 -3.84 16.14 -6.13
CA ALA A 42 -2.44 16.44 -5.83
C ALA A 42 -2.12 16.29 -4.33
N PHE A 43 -3.03 16.72 -3.46
CA PHE A 43 -2.84 16.55 -2.01
C PHE A 43 -2.91 15.08 -1.57
N HIS A 44 -3.82 14.30 -2.15
CA HIS A 44 -3.89 12.85 -1.88
C HIS A 44 -2.65 12.11 -2.40
N ASP A 45 -2.20 12.43 -3.61
CA ASP A 45 -1.00 11.84 -4.20
C ASP A 45 0.23 12.22 -3.37
N LEU A 46 0.37 13.49 -2.95
CA LEU A 46 1.44 13.93 -2.04
C LEU A 46 1.48 13.12 -0.74
N ASN A 47 0.35 12.96 -0.06
CA ASN A 47 0.27 12.15 1.17
C ASN A 47 0.79 10.73 0.91
N TYR A 48 0.31 10.10 -0.16
CA TYR A 48 0.70 8.76 -0.53
C TYR A 48 2.19 8.65 -0.86
N GLN A 49 2.74 9.59 -1.62
CA GLN A 49 4.17 9.60 -1.97
C GLN A 49 5.05 9.83 -0.76
N VAL A 50 4.64 10.68 0.19
CA VAL A 50 5.36 10.89 1.45
C VAL A 50 5.32 9.64 2.34
N ASP A 51 4.18 8.93 2.40
CA ASP A 51 4.09 7.64 3.09
C ASP A 51 5.12 6.64 2.53
N LEU A 52 5.13 6.47 1.20
CA LEU A 52 6.07 5.58 0.52
C LEU A 52 7.52 6.02 0.73
N LEU A 53 7.78 7.32 0.67
CA LEU A 53 9.10 7.90 0.86
C LEU A 53 9.64 7.61 2.27
N HIS A 54 8.83 7.82 3.30
CA HIS A 54 9.18 7.52 4.68
C HIS A 54 9.54 6.03 4.84
N ASP A 55 8.67 5.13 4.37
CA ASP A 55 8.90 3.68 4.45
C ASP A 55 10.15 3.24 3.68
N LYS A 56 10.40 3.83 2.51
CA LYS A 56 11.55 3.47 1.68
C LYS A 56 12.87 3.96 2.29
N ILE A 57 12.88 5.15 2.89
CA ILE A 57 14.03 5.66 3.67
C ILE A 57 14.29 4.72 4.86
N GLY A 58 13.24 4.38 5.62
CA GLY A 58 13.33 3.48 6.77
C GLY A 58 13.87 2.09 6.38
N THR A 59 13.43 1.56 5.24
CA THR A 59 13.96 0.29 4.69
C THR A 59 15.43 0.42 4.30
N THR A 60 15.82 1.54 3.69
CA THR A 60 17.21 1.81 3.27
C THR A 60 18.17 1.87 4.48
N LEU A 61 17.71 2.37 5.63
CA LEU A 61 18.49 2.39 6.88
C LEU A 61 18.88 0.99 7.39
N ALA A 62 18.09 -0.03 7.05
CA ALA A 62 18.32 -1.41 7.46
C ALA A 62 19.12 -2.24 6.45
N MET A 63 19.34 -1.72 5.25
CA MET A 63 20.15 -2.37 4.22
C MET A 63 21.64 -2.26 4.53
N ASN A 64 22.41 -3.24 4.05
CA ASN A 64 23.87 -3.27 4.22
C ASN A 64 24.62 -3.47 2.91
N SER A 65 23.98 -4.07 1.89
CA SER A 65 24.66 -4.39 0.63
C SER A 65 24.46 -3.30 -0.43
N LYS A 66 25.47 -3.03 -1.27
CA LYS A 66 25.35 -2.14 -2.43
C LYS A 66 24.22 -2.56 -3.38
N GLN A 67 24.10 -3.86 -3.61
CA GLN A 67 23.14 -4.44 -4.55
C GLN A 67 21.69 -4.09 -4.15
N SER A 68 21.45 -3.88 -2.86
CA SER A 68 20.17 -3.44 -2.31
C SER A 68 20.10 -1.91 -2.14
N LEU A 69 21.18 -1.27 -1.68
CA LEU A 69 21.23 0.17 -1.36
C LEU A 69 21.07 1.08 -2.58
N SER A 70 21.83 0.87 -3.67
CA SER A 70 21.75 1.77 -4.83
C SER A 70 20.36 1.80 -5.45
N PRO A 71 19.70 0.65 -5.76
CA PRO A 71 18.31 0.66 -6.22
C PRO A 71 17.35 1.30 -5.22
N SER A 72 17.55 1.09 -3.92
CA SER A 72 16.69 1.69 -2.90
C SER A 72 16.78 3.21 -2.88
N LEU A 73 17.98 3.76 -2.99
CA LEU A 73 18.22 5.21 -3.06
C LEU A 73 17.71 5.83 -4.38
N ILE A 74 17.78 5.11 -5.50
CA ILE A 74 17.15 5.54 -6.77
C ILE A 74 15.65 5.66 -6.58
N GLU A 75 15.03 4.68 -5.91
CA GLU A 75 13.59 4.71 -5.65
C GLU A 75 13.20 5.85 -4.71
N VAL A 76 14.00 6.11 -3.65
CA VAL A 76 13.82 7.30 -2.80
C VAL A 76 13.89 8.58 -3.65
N TRP A 77 14.86 8.70 -4.55
CA TRP A 77 14.96 9.86 -5.46
C TRP A 77 13.73 9.98 -6.39
N ARG A 78 13.24 8.86 -6.96
CA ARG A 78 12.02 8.84 -7.77
C ARG A 78 10.80 9.35 -6.99
N LEU A 79 10.58 8.79 -5.80
CA LEU A 79 9.46 9.17 -4.92
C LEU A 79 9.53 10.65 -4.52
N THR A 80 10.74 11.18 -4.25
CA THR A 80 10.89 12.62 -3.98
C THR A 80 10.51 13.50 -5.16
N SER A 81 10.85 13.09 -6.38
CA SER A 81 10.50 13.83 -7.59
C SER A 81 8.99 13.82 -7.84
N GLU A 82 8.31 12.70 -7.58
CA GLU A 82 6.85 12.60 -7.66
C GLU A 82 6.17 13.48 -6.62
N ALA A 83 6.56 13.36 -5.34
CA ALA A 83 6.05 14.22 -4.28
C ALA A 83 6.28 15.71 -4.59
N HIS A 84 7.44 16.08 -5.15
CA HIS A 84 7.73 17.47 -5.53
C HIS A 84 6.82 17.97 -6.65
N SER A 85 6.48 17.10 -7.61
CA SER A 85 5.51 17.42 -8.67
C SER A 85 4.09 17.61 -8.12
N ASP A 86 3.73 16.86 -7.08
CA ASP A 86 2.41 16.96 -6.44
C ASP A 86 2.30 18.24 -5.60
N VAL A 87 3.34 18.61 -4.85
CA VAL A 87 3.40 19.91 -4.15
C VAL A 87 3.25 21.07 -5.13
N GLY A 88 3.93 21.01 -6.29
CA GLY A 88 3.87 22.04 -7.32
C GLY A 88 2.48 22.27 -7.94
N GLN A 89 1.55 21.33 -7.77
CA GLN A 89 0.17 21.41 -8.25
C GLN A 89 -0.80 21.99 -7.21
N LEU A 90 -0.39 22.12 -5.95
CA LEU A 90 -1.18 22.75 -4.90
C LEU A 90 -1.25 24.28 -5.15
N PRO A 91 -2.21 25.01 -4.53
CA PRO A 91 -2.28 26.46 -4.69
C PRO A 91 -1.08 27.16 -4.01
N LEU A 92 0.06 27.18 -4.72
CA LEU A 92 1.38 27.63 -4.25
C LEU A 92 1.49 29.14 -4.02
N THR A 93 0.62 29.93 -4.64
CA THR A 93 0.69 31.40 -4.56
C THR A 93 0.31 31.95 -3.19
N LEU A 94 -0.28 31.14 -2.30
CA LEU A 94 -0.91 31.62 -1.07
C LEU A 94 -0.64 30.75 0.18
N LEU A 95 -0.01 29.58 0.03
CA LEU A 95 0.34 28.69 1.13
C LEU A 95 1.87 28.50 1.23
N PRO A 96 2.46 28.45 2.43
CA PRO A 96 3.88 28.16 2.57
C PRO A 96 4.09 26.67 2.25
N PHE A 97 4.55 26.33 1.05
CA PHE A 97 4.96 24.95 0.68
C PHE A 97 6.47 24.81 0.50
N ASN A 98 7.17 25.93 0.61
CA ASN A 98 8.58 26.07 0.25
C ASN A 98 9.46 25.08 1.03
N LYS A 99 9.09 24.71 2.26
CA LYS A 99 9.94 23.84 3.09
C LYS A 99 9.67 22.36 2.86
N THR A 100 8.45 21.99 2.50
CA THR A 100 8.14 20.65 2.02
C THR A 100 8.91 20.37 0.72
N GLU A 101 8.91 21.31 -0.23
CA GLU A 101 9.73 21.21 -1.46
C GLU A 101 11.23 21.14 -1.13
N GLU A 102 11.70 21.95 -0.18
CA GLU A 102 13.10 21.95 0.27
C GLU A 102 13.51 20.58 0.85
N PHE A 103 12.67 19.99 1.69
CA PHE A 103 12.87 18.66 2.25
C PHE A 103 12.96 17.59 1.17
N LEU A 104 12.01 17.57 0.23
CA LEU A 104 11.98 16.63 -0.88
C LEU A 104 13.23 16.76 -1.75
N SER A 105 13.68 17.99 -2.01
CA SER A 105 14.92 18.25 -2.75
C SER A 105 16.16 17.75 -1.99
N LYS A 106 16.24 17.93 -0.67
CA LYS A 106 17.36 17.40 0.15
C LYS A 106 17.47 15.90 0.05
N ILE A 107 16.35 15.20 0.21
CA ILE A 107 16.33 13.74 0.09
C ILE A 107 16.69 13.32 -1.33
N GLY A 108 16.11 13.96 -2.35
CA GLY A 108 16.39 13.64 -3.74
C GLY A 108 17.86 13.78 -4.07
N ASN A 109 18.49 14.89 -3.67
CA ASN A 109 19.91 15.14 -3.91
C ASN A 109 20.82 14.17 -3.14
N PHE A 110 20.55 13.92 -1.86
CA PHE A 110 21.29 12.93 -1.08
C PHE A 110 21.22 11.55 -1.74
N SER A 111 20.00 11.12 -2.07
CA SER A 111 19.73 9.78 -2.56
C SER A 111 20.33 9.56 -3.95
N TYR A 112 20.20 10.53 -4.86
CA TYR A 112 20.85 10.47 -6.16
C TYR A 112 22.37 10.40 -6.04
N ARG A 113 22.99 11.30 -5.26
CA ARG A 113 24.46 11.33 -5.08
C ARG A 113 25.01 10.03 -4.48
N ALA A 114 24.31 9.47 -3.51
CA ALA A 114 24.69 8.20 -2.90
C ALA A 114 24.41 7.00 -3.83
N ALA A 115 23.35 7.04 -4.63
CA ALA A 115 23.00 5.95 -5.54
C ALA A 115 23.98 5.76 -6.69
N VAL A 116 24.48 6.86 -7.27
CA VAL A 116 25.33 6.82 -8.49
C VAL A 116 26.77 6.39 -8.25
N ARG A 117 27.23 6.34 -6.99
CA ARG A 117 28.60 5.93 -6.66
C ARG A 117 28.72 4.42 -6.44
N ASP A 118 29.96 3.93 -6.47
CA ASP A 118 30.27 2.53 -6.23
C ASP A 118 30.26 2.21 -4.71
N LEU A 119 29.08 1.90 -4.16
CA LEU A 119 28.92 1.65 -2.71
C LEU A 119 29.71 0.44 -2.17
N ASP A 120 30.29 -0.41 -3.03
CA ASP A 120 31.17 -1.51 -2.59
C ASP A 120 32.55 -0.97 -2.19
N LYS A 121 33.00 0.10 -2.87
CA LYS A 121 34.28 0.76 -2.62
C LYS A 121 34.11 1.94 -1.67
N GLU A 122 32.98 2.63 -1.79
CA GLU A 122 32.63 3.83 -1.03
C GLU A 122 31.26 3.62 -0.37
N PRO A 123 31.16 2.76 0.67
CA PRO A 123 29.91 2.56 1.40
C PRO A 123 29.41 3.88 2.02
N LEU A 124 28.17 3.91 2.47
CA LEU A 124 27.65 5.08 3.22
C LEU A 124 28.59 5.39 4.39
N SER A 125 29.07 6.63 4.45
CA SER A 125 29.86 7.09 5.58
C SER A 125 28.97 7.15 6.83
N LYS A 126 29.59 7.24 8.01
CA LYS A 126 28.82 7.41 9.27
C LYS A 126 28.00 8.71 9.24
N GLU A 127 28.54 9.78 8.65
CA GLU A 127 27.83 11.05 8.48
C GLU A 127 26.63 10.92 7.55
N GLU A 128 26.77 10.19 6.44
CA GLU A 128 25.69 9.94 5.48
C GLU A 128 24.60 9.04 6.06
N TYR A 129 24.99 8.03 6.83
CA TYR A 129 24.04 7.19 7.56
C TYR A 129 23.25 8.00 8.61
N ASN A 130 23.93 8.88 9.36
CA ASN A 130 23.27 9.78 10.29
C ASN A 130 22.36 10.79 9.57
N THR A 131 22.76 11.25 8.37
CA THR A 131 21.91 12.09 7.53
C THR A 131 20.64 11.34 7.14
N LEU A 132 20.75 10.08 6.71
CA LEU A 132 19.59 9.25 6.37
C LEU A 132 18.65 9.05 7.57
N LYS A 133 19.18 8.90 8.80
CA LYS A 133 18.37 8.85 10.03
C LYS A 133 17.62 10.15 10.29
N VAL A 134 18.25 11.30 10.07
CA VAL A 134 17.59 12.61 10.22
C VAL A 134 16.49 12.76 9.17
N LEU A 135 16.77 12.40 7.92
CA LEU A 135 15.78 12.44 6.83
C LEU A 135 14.60 11.51 7.11
N TYR A 136 14.85 10.33 7.69
CA TYR A 136 13.81 9.39 8.11
C TYR A 136 12.88 9.96 9.18
N LYS A 137 13.46 10.58 10.21
CA LYS A 137 12.68 11.23 11.26
C LYS A 137 11.84 12.38 10.70
N GLN A 138 12.46 13.23 9.87
CA GLN A 138 11.78 14.37 9.25
C GLN A 138 10.66 13.93 8.29
N SER A 139 10.83 12.84 7.54
CA SER A 139 9.74 12.33 6.70
C SER A 139 8.57 11.82 7.54
N GLY A 140 8.84 11.21 8.71
CA GLY A 140 7.80 10.80 9.65
C GLY A 140 7.04 12.00 10.22
N ASP A 141 7.75 13.05 10.65
CA ASP A 141 7.11 14.27 11.16
C ASP A 141 6.22 14.94 10.08
N ILE A 142 6.70 15.02 8.84
CA ILE A 142 5.94 15.58 7.70
C ILE A 142 4.75 14.68 7.34
N GLN A 143 4.93 13.37 7.34
CA GLN A 143 3.85 12.40 7.12
C GLN A 143 2.73 12.62 8.14
N ASP A 144 3.06 12.70 9.42
CA ASP A 144 2.08 12.90 10.49
C ASP A 144 1.35 14.24 10.34
N ASP A 145 2.07 15.31 10.02
CA ASP A 145 1.45 16.63 9.83
C ASP A 145 0.55 16.67 8.59
N LEU A 146 0.95 16.08 7.46
CA LEU A 146 0.09 15.97 6.28
C LEU A 146 -1.16 15.12 6.55
N ARG A 147 -1.04 14.05 7.34
CA ARG A 147 -2.18 13.23 7.79
C ARG A 147 -3.14 14.02 8.68
N LYS A 148 -2.64 14.88 9.57
CA LYS A 148 -3.50 15.79 10.36
C LYS A 148 -4.26 16.75 9.44
N VAL A 149 -3.58 17.35 8.45
CA VAL A 149 -4.26 18.21 7.46
C VAL A 149 -5.33 17.44 6.70
N GLN A 150 -5.00 16.23 6.23
CA GLN A 150 -5.95 15.36 5.54
C GLN A 150 -7.19 15.07 6.39
N HIS A 151 -6.98 14.72 7.66
CA HIS A 151 -8.08 14.50 8.60
C HIS A 151 -8.96 15.74 8.76
N MET A 152 -8.37 16.92 8.95
CA MET A 152 -9.11 18.18 9.11
C MET A 152 -9.92 18.55 7.86
N VAL A 153 -9.33 18.41 6.67
CA VAL A 153 -10.00 18.67 5.39
C VAL A 153 -11.23 17.77 5.23
N LEU A 154 -11.08 16.47 5.48
CA LEU A 154 -12.17 15.51 5.36
C LEU A 154 -13.26 15.71 6.41
N LYS A 155 -12.87 15.95 7.67
CA LYS A 155 -13.80 16.14 8.80
C LYS A 155 -14.67 17.38 8.63
N ASN A 156 -14.09 18.48 8.17
CA ASN A 156 -14.76 19.76 8.04
C ASN A 156 -15.26 20.05 6.61
N ASN A 157 -15.10 19.09 5.68
CA ASN A 157 -15.47 19.22 4.26
C ASN A 157 -14.95 20.52 3.63
N LEU A 158 -13.68 20.82 3.90
CA LEU A 158 -13.04 22.06 3.48
C LEU A 158 -12.69 21.99 1.98
N ARG A 159 -12.87 23.10 1.26
CA ARG A 159 -12.54 23.21 -0.16
C ARG A 159 -11.25 24.02 -0.33
N TRP A 160 -10.32 23.50 -1.10
CA TRP A 160 -9.05 24.17 -1.41
C TRP A 160 -9.27 25.51 -2.12
N MET A 161 -10.27 25.56 -2.99
CA MET A 161 -10.66 26.78 -3.69
C MET A 161 -11.18 27.88 -2.75
N ASP A 162 -11.84 27.53 -1.64
CA ASP A 162 -12.29 28.52 -0.66
C ASP A 162 -11.11 29.17 0.05
N VAL A 163 -10.07 28.38 0.33
CA VAL A 163 -8.80 28.85 0.91
C VAL A 163 -8.09 29.78 -0.07
N GLU A 164 -7.99 29.40 -1.33
CA GLU A 164 -7.35 30.23 -2.37
C GLU A 164 -8.08 31.57 -2.55
N LEU A 165 -9.42 31.56 -2.65
CA LEU A 165 -10.23 32.78 -2.76
C LEU A 165 -10.14 33.67 -1.51
N ALA A 166 -10.10 33.07 -0.31
CA ALA A 166 -9.94 33.81 0.94
C ALA A 166 -8.60 34.55 0.99
N LEU A 167 -7.52 33.87 0.63
CA LEU A 167 -6.17 34.43 0.61
C LEU A 167 -6.03 35.51 -0.48
N ALA A 168 -6.58 35.29 -1.68
CA ALA A 168 -6.57 36.27 -2.77
C ALA A 168 -7.37 37.54 -2.44
N SER A 169 -8.41 37.43 -1.61
CA SER A 169 -9.28 38.56 -1.22
C SER A 169 -8.80 39.32 0.02
N GLY A 170 -7.70 38.90 0.66
CA GLY A 170 -7.16 39.52 1.87
C GLY A 170 -8.08 39.44 3.09
N LYS A 171 -9.06 38.54 3.07
CA LYS A 171 -10.01 38.33 4.17
C LYS A 171 -9.54 37.15 5.04
N GLU A 172 -8.76 37.42 6.07
CA GLU A 172 -8.34 36.43 7.10
C GLU A 172 -9.50 35.87 7.97
N LYS A 173 -10.77 36.06 7.60
CA LYS A 173 -11.95 35.75 8.43
C LYS A 173 -12.66 34.43 8.10
N THR A 174 -12.14 33.64 7.17
CA THR A 174 -12.64 32.29 6.88
C THR A 174 -11.78 31.24 7.56
N ASP A 175 -12.37 30.07 7.83
CA ASP A 175 -11.78 28.95 8.57
C ASP A 175 -10.35 28.61 8.09
N ASN A 176 -9.34 29.00 8.88
CA ASN A 176 -7.91 28.93 8.54
C ASN A 176 -7.30 27.54 8.81
N THR A 177 -8.12 26.53 9.10
CA THR A 177 -7.67 25.20 9.54
C THR A 177 -6.72 24.52 8.53
N ILE A 178 -6.96 24.66 7.22
CA ILE A 178 -6.03 24.16 6.18
C ILE A 178 -4.69 24.89 6.27
N ILE A 179 -4.73 26.23 6.32
CA ILE A 179 -3.54 27.08 6.36
C ILE A 179 -2.71 26.79 7.62
N ASP A 180 -3.36 26.67 8.77
CA ASP A 180 -2.68 26.44 10.05
C ASP A 180 -2.13 25.02 10.15
N GLY A 181 -2.82 24.03 9.57
CA GLY A 181 -2.30 22.68 9.38
C GLY A 181 -1.02 22.65 8.55
N PHE A 182 -0.97 23.37 7.42
CA PHE A 182 0.27 23.46 6.63
C PHE A 182 1.37 24.29 7.28
N LYS A 183 1.03 25.37 8.00
CA LYS A 183 2.02 26.10 8.80
C LYS A 183 2.68 25.20 9.84
N ALA A 184 1.97 24.20 10.38
CA ALA A 184 2.54 23.21 11.28
C ALA A 184 3.57 22.32 10.54
N VAL A 185 3.22 21.76 9.38
CA VAL A 185 4.14 21.00 8.50
C VAL A 185 5.40 21.81 8.22
N GLU A 186 5.23 23.08 7.87
CA GLU A 186 6.32 23.98 7.50
C GLU A 186 7.20 24.37 8.69
N LYS A 187 6.72 24.41 9.93
CA LYS A 187 7.56 24.84 11.06
C LYS A 187 8.73 23.87 11.32
N THR A 188 8.62 22.62 10.87
CA THR A 188 9.50 21.49 11.18
C THR A 188 10.81 21.47 10.35
N VAL A 189 10.89 22.19 9.23
CA VAL A 189 12.04 22.12 8.30
C VAL A 189 12.78 23.46 8.20
N SER A 190 14.12 23.43 8.24
CA SER A 190 14.99 24.63 8.14
C SER A 190 16.20 24.39 7.22
N GLY A 191 16.31 25.15 6.12
CA GLY A 191 17.58 25.59 5.49
C GLY A 191 17.90 25.16 4.04
N TYR A 192 17.63 26.08 3.09
CA TYR A 192 18.35 26.42 1.83
C TYR A 192 18.28 25.47 0.59
N THR A 193 18.57 26.09 -0.58
CA THR A 193 17.89 26.00 -1.91
C THR A 193 18.34 24.96 -2.98
N GLU A 194 17.38 24.75 -3.90
CA GLU A 194 17.12 23.92 -5.11
C GLU A 194 18.22 23.31 -6.02
N SER A 195 17.84 22.18 -6.67
CA SER A 195 18.16 21.84 -8.07
C SER A 195 17.19 20.80 -8.68
N ASN A 196 17.05 20.79 -10.02
CA ASN A 196 16.01 20.18 -10.85
C ASN A 196 16.56 19.04 -11.74
N LEU A 197 15.91 17.86 -11.86
CA LEU A 197 16.24 16.82 -12.87
C LEU A 197 15.10 15.81 -13.22
N GLY A 198 14.73 15.77 -14.51
CA GLY A 198 14.73 14.61 -15.44
C GLY A 198 13.82 13.37 -15.24
N PRO A 199 13.22 12.79 -16.32
CA PRO A 199 12.35 11.61 -16.22
C PRO A 199 13.14 10.29 -16.17
N THR A 200 12.62 9.29 -15.42
CA THR A 200 13.15 7.91 -15.40
C THR A 200 12.10 6.83 -15.66
N PHE A 201 12.62 5.69 -16.10
CA PHE A 201 11.93 4.55 -16.71
C PHE A 201 11.33 3.60 -15.67
N ALA A 202 10.09 3.14 -15.93
CA ALA A 202 9.47 2.03 -15.23
C ALA A 202 9.84 0.70 -15.92
N ASN A 203 10.46 -0.23 -15.19
CA ASN A 203 10.57 -1.62 -15.61
C ASN A 203 9.25 -2.34 -15.32
N MET A 204 8.50 -2.67 -16.38
CA MET A 204 7.45 -3.69 -16.35
C MET A 204 8.09 -5.05 -16.59
N GLN A 205 7.96 -5.97 -15.63
CA GLN A 205 8.27 -7.38 -15.85
C GLN A 205 7.06 -8.24 -15.49
N GLN A 206 6.69 -9.13 -16.41
CA GLN A 206 5.56 -10.06 -16.29
C GLN A 206 5.80 -11.06 -15.16
N LYS A 207 4.93 -11.01 -14.14
CA LYS A 207 4.73 -12.14 -13.22
C LYS A 207 4.16 -13.31 -14.05
N ASP A 208 4.71 -14.51 -13.87
CA ASP A 208 4.12 -15.73 -14.43
C ASP A 208 2.84 -16.03 -13.65
N GLU A 209 1.68 -15.74 -14.24
CA GLU A 209 0.38 -15.83 -13.57
C GLU A 209 -0.25 -17.24 -13.59
N ASN A 210 0.51 -18.26 -13.99
CA ASN A 210 -0.06 -19.52 -14.42
C ASN A 210 -0.25 -20.56 -13.29
N PHE A 211 -1.49 -21.04 -13.13
CA PHE A 211 -1.87 -22.16 -12.24
C PHE A 211 -1.58 -23.56 -12.84
N ASN A 212 -0.65 -23.65 -13.80
CA ASN A 212 -0.41 -24.86 -14.61
C ASN A 212 0.12 -26.06 -13.80
N LYS A 213 0.59 -25.83 -12.57
CA LYS A 213 1.18 -26.84 -11.70
C LYS A 213 0.15 -27.62 -10.87
N ILE A 214 -1.11 -27.20 -10.86
CA ILE A 214 -2.18 -27.89 -10.12
C ILE A 214 -2.55 -29.19 -10.81
N LYS A 215 -2.34 -30.30 -10.09
CA LYS A 215 -2.72 -31.66 -10.53
C LYS A 215 -4.00 -32.07 -9.83
N GLY A 216 -4.92 -32.70 -10.56
CA GLY A 216 -6.14 -33.27 -9.99
C GLY A 216 -7.24 -33.48 -11.01
N LYS A 217 -8.35 -34.07 -10.55
CA LYS A 217 -9.56 -34.24 -11.36
C LYS A 217 -10.21 -32.89 -11.65
N THR A 218 -10.82 -32.75 -12.81
CA THR A 218 -11.67 -31.60 -13.10
C THR A 218 -12.98 -31.73 -12.34
N ILE A 219 -13.35 -30.70 -11.59
CA ILE A 219 -14.63 -30.64 -10.87
C ILE A 219 -15.74 -30.09 -11.76
N SER A 220 -16.97 -30.45 -11.45
CA SER A 220 -18.20 -29.92 -12.06
C SER A 220 -18.69 -28.66 -11.36
N LYS A 221 -19.60 -27.91 -12.00
CA LYS A 221 -20.29 -26.76 -11.37
C LYS A 221 -20.97 -27.13 -10.05
N GLN A 222 -21.59 -28.31 -9.97
CA GLN A 222 -22.27 -28.74 -8.75
C GLN A 222 -21.29 -29.02 -7.61
N GLU A 223 -20.11 -29.56 -7.91
CA GLU A 223 -19.04 -29.74 -6.93
C GLU A 223 -18.48 -28.39 -6.49
N ALA A 224 -18.30 -27.42 -7.40
CA ALA A 224 -17.91 -26.06 -7.06
C ALA A 224 -18.89 -25.41 -6.07
N ILE A 225 -20.20 -25.59 -6.26
CA ILE A 225 -21.23 -25.11 -5.31
C ILE A 225 -21.07 -25.76 -3.94
N LYS A 226 -20.84 -27.07 -3.87
CA LYS A 226 -20.63 -27.77 -2.60
C LYS A 226 -19.40 -27.27 -1.86
N ILE A 227 -18.31 -27.03 -2.59
CA ILE A 227 -17.08 -26.45 -2.03
C ILE A 227 -17.37 -25.03 -1.51
N ALA A 228 -17.99 -24.16 -2.31
CA ALA A 228 -18.31 -22.80 -1.89
C ALA A 228 -19.16 -22.76 -0.62
N LYS A 229 -20.20 -23.61 -0.52
CA LYS A 229 -21.05 -23.70 0.69
C LYS A 229 -20.27 -24.14 1.92
N LYS A 230 -19.32 -25.08 1.80
CA LYS A 230 -18.49 -25.54 2.92
C LYS A 230 -17.65 -24.40 3.52
N TYR A 231 -17.15 -23.49 2.69
CA TYR A 231 -16.25 -22.41 3.10
C TYR A 231 -17.01 -21.15 3.54
N ILE A 232 -18.03 -20.74 2.78
CA ILE A 232 -18.79 -19.51 3.03
C ILE A 232 -19.76 -19.68 4.21
N LYS A 233 -20.16 -20.91 4.55
CA LYS A 233 -21.05 -21.25 5.68
C LYS A 233 -22.37 -20.46 5.73
N ILE A 234 -22.84 -19.99 4.57
CA ILE A 234 -24.21 -19.45 4.43
C ILE A 234 -25.16 -20.64 4.28
N ASP A 235 -25.90 -20.94 5.36
CA ASP A 235 -26.91 -21.98 5.41
C ASP A 235 -28.30 -21.39 5.19
N GLY A 236 -29.06 -21.91 4.21
CA GLY A 236 -30.44 -21.51 3.99
C GLY A 236 -30.91 -21.54 2.55
N ASN A 237 -32.09 -20.94 2.32
CA ASN A 237 -32.69 -20.69 1.00
C ASN A 237 -31.90 -19.61 0.26
N SER A 238 -30.65 -19.92 -0.11
CA SER A 238 -29.72 -19.01 -0.76
C SER A 238 -29.86 -19.08 -2.27
N GLU A 239 -29.71 -17.94 -2.92
CA GLU A 239 -29.51 -17.88 -4.37
C GLU A 239 -28.04 -18.17 -4.67
N VAL A 240 -27.79 -19.11 -5.59
CA VAL A 240 -26.42 -19.48 -5.98
C VAL A 240 -26.25 -19.23 -7.47
N LYS A 241 -25.28 -18.40 -7.82
CA LYS A 241 -24.88 -18.13 -9.20
C LYS A 241 -23.49 -18.71 -9.43
N VAL A 242 -23.35 -19.50 -10.51
CA VAL A 242 -22.05 -20.06 -10.92
C VAL A 242 -21.76 -19.63 -12.35
N THR A 243 -20.63 -18.97 -12.53
CA THR A 243 -20.08 -18.60 -13.84
C THR A 243 -18.76 -19.30 -14.07
N GLU A 244 -18.44 -19.58 -15.34
CA GLU A 244 -17.14 -20.09 -15.72
C GLU A 244 -16.24 -18.93 -16.16
N ASN A 245 -14.93 -19.14 -16.05
CA ASN A 245 -13.94 -18.24 -16.61
C ASN A 245 -14.19 -17.96 -18.11
N GLY A 246 -14.06 -16.70 -18.52
CA GLY A 246 -14.27 -16.24 -19.90
C GLY A 246 -13.10 -16.55 -20.84
N LYS A 247 -13.27 -16.24 -22.13
CA LYS A 247 -12.18 -16.32 -23.13
C LYS A 247 -11.09 -15.31 -22.77
N GLY A 248 -9.86 -15.78 -22.53
CA GLY A 248 -8.70 -14.94 -22.19
C GLY A 248 -8.04 -15.25 -20.85
N SER A 249 -8.60 -16.15 -20.03
CA SER A 249 -7.93 -16.65 -18.84
C SER A 249 -7.07 -17.87 -19.17
N ASP A 250 -5.79 -17.84 -18.77
CA ASP A 250 -4.82 -18.93 -18.99
C ASP A 250 -5.10 -20.18 -18.13
N TYR A 251 -6.07 -20.11 -17.22
CA TYR A 251 -6.45 -21.23 -16.36
C TYR A 251 -7.97 -21.32 -16.15
N GLY A 252 -8.45 -22.55 -15.92
CA GLY A 252 -9.87 -22.82 -15.72
C GLY A 252 -10.30 -22.61 -14.26
N PHE A 253 -11.31 -21.78 -14.03
CA PHE A 253 -11.95 -21.62 -12.71
C PHE A 253 -13.47 -21.42 -12.82
N TYR A 254 -14.15 -21.64 -11.69
CA TYR A 254 -15.56 -21.32 -11.46
C TYR A 254 -15.65 -20.18 -10.46
N SER A 255 -16.43 -19.15 -10.78
CA SER A 255 -16.84 -18.12 -9.83
C SER A 255 -18.21 -18.47 -9.28
N VAL A 256 -18.30 -18.57 -7.96
CA VAL A 256 -19.53 -18.89 -7.23
C VAL A 256 -19.89 -17.69 -6.35
N SER A 257 -21.07 -17.11 -6.56
CA SER A 257 -21.69 -16.15 -5.64
C SER A 257 -22.88 -16.81 -4.95
N ILE A 258 -22.93 -16.66 -3.63
CA ILE A 258 -23.99 -17.17 -2.76
C ILE A 258 -24.57 -15.97 -2.01
N LYS A 259 -25.87 -15.73 -2.19
CA LYS A 259 -26.58 -14.67 -1.48
C LYS A 259 -27.67 -15.28 -0.60
N ASP A 260 -27.64 -14.97 0.69
CA ASP A 260 -28.75 -15.29 1.57
C ASP A 260 -29.92 -14.34 1.29
N LYS A 261 -31.10 -14.91 1.03
CA LYS A 261 -32.33 -14.15 0.82
C LYS A 261 -32.88 -13.52 2.11
N LYS A 262 -32.49 -14.02 3.29
CA LYS A 262 -32.99 -13.53 4.58
C LYS A 262 -32.13 -12.42 5.16
N SER A 263 -30.82 -12.64 5.32
CA SER A 263 -29.90 -11.65 5.89
C SER A 263 -29.41 -10.64 4.86
N GLY A 264 -29.45 -10.98 3.57
CA GLY A 264 -28.82 -10.20 2.51
C GLY A 264 -27.31 -10.38 2.41
N GLU A 265 -26.72 -11.24 3.26
CA GLU A 265 -25.29 -11.57 3.23
C GLU A 265 -24.91 -12.18 1.88
N GLU A 266 -23.75 -11.79 1.38
CA GLU A 266 -23.23 -12.25 0.10
C GLU A 266 -21.80 -12.75 0.25
N GLY A 267 -21.57 -13.99 -0.19
CA GLY A 267 -20.26 -14.58 -0.29
C GLY A 267 -19.89 -14.84 -1.75
N SER A 268 -18.64 -14.54 -2.11
CA SER A 268 -18.08 -14.82 -3.43
C SER A 268 -16.82 -15.65 -3.30
N MET A 269 -16.61 -16.57 -4.25
CA MET A 269 -15.45 -17.45 -4.28
C MET A 269 -15.08 -17.82 -5.71
N ASP A 270 -13.78 -17.81 -6.00
CA ASP A 270 -13.25 -18.47 -7.19
C ASP A 270 -12.60 -19.80 -6.83
N ILE A 271 -12.90 -20.83 -7.63
CA ILE A 271 -12.46 -22.21 -7.41
C ILE A 271 -11.82 -22.73 -8.69
N THR A 272 -10.61 -23.27 -8.57
CA THR A 272 -9.92 -23.92 -9.68
C THR A 272 -10.75 -25.08 -10.23
N LYS A 273 -10.89 -25.16 -11.57
CA LYS A 273 -11.57 -26.28 -12.23
C LYS A 273 -10.83 -27.60 -11.97
N LYS A 274 -9.50 -27.57 -11.90
CA LYS A 274 -8.67 -28.72 -11.54
C LYS A 274 -8.53 -28.80 -10.02
N ALA A 275 -8.76 -29.97 -9.44
CA ALA A 275 -8.65 -30.27 -8.01
C ALA A 275 -9.65 -29.55 -7.08
N GLY A 276 -10.30 -28.47 -7.52
CA GLY A 276 -11.33 -27.79 -6.74
C GLY A 276 -10.79 -26.98 -5.57
N HIS A 277 -9.57 -26.45 -5.69
CA HIS A 277 -8.99 -25.57 -4.66
C HIS A 277 -9.60 -24.16 -4.76
N PRO A 278 -10.01 -23.56 -3.62
CA PRO A 278 -10.37 -22.15 -3.57
C PRO A 278 -9.16 -21.29 -3.88
N ILE A 279 -9.30 -20.39 -4.84
CA ILE A 279 -8.30 -19.38 -5.18
C ILE A 279 -8.41 -18.23 -4.18
N TRP A 280 -9.63 -17.72 -4.03
CA TRP A 280 -9.97 -16.74 -3.02
C TRP A 280 -11.44 -16.91 -2.63
N PHE A 281 -11.80 -16.42 -1.46
CA PHE A 281 -13.18 -16.13 -1.12
C PHE A 281 -13.30 -14.91 -0.24
N ILE A 282 -14.47 -14.30 -0.28
CA ILE A 282 -14.87 -13.25 0.64
C ILE A 282 -16.31 -13.50 1.06
N ASN A 283 -16.61 -13.32 2.34
CA ASN A 283 -17.95 -13.19 2.86
C ASN A 283 -18.14 -11.72 3.26
N HIS A 284 -18.98 -11.01 2.53
CA HIS A 284 -19.24 -9.60 2.79
C HIS A 284 -20.21 -9.48 3.97
N ARG A 285 -19.66 -9.15 5.14
CA ARG A 285 -20.43 -8.82 6.33
C ARG A 285 -19.77 -7.67 7.08
N ASP A 286 -20.61 -6.92 7.78
CA ASP A 286 -20.19 -5.85 8.67
C ASP A 286 -19.76 -6.44 10.03
N VAL A 287 -18.63 -5.97 10.57
CA VAL A 287 -18.07 -6.43 11.84
C VAL A 287 -18.02 -5.23 12.80
N LYS A 288 -19.07 -5.10 13.61
CA LYS A 288 -19.34 -3.87 14.39
C LYS A 288 -18.53 -3.74 15.67
N ARG A 289 -17.98 -4.84 16.18
CA ARG A 289 -17.26 -4.84 17.47
C ARG A 289 -16.21 -5.93 17.53
N GLN A 290 -15.19 -5.71 18.34
CA GLN A 290 -14.23 -6.74 18.72
C GLN A 290 -14.70 -7.44 20.00
N VAL A 291 -14.69 -8.78 19.98
CA VAL A 291 -15.02 -9.65 21.12
C VAL A 291 -13.87 -10.62 21.42
N ILE A 292 -13.12 -11.05 20.40
CA ILE A 292 -11.97 -11.94 20.55
C ILE A 292 -10.65 -11.21 20.30
N SER A 293 -9.57 -11.72 20.90
CA SER A 293 -8.22 -11.20 20.70
C SER A 293 -7.67 -11.60 19.33
N LEU A 294 -6.64 -10.89 18.86
CA LEU A 294 -5.94 -11.24 17.63
C LEU A 294 -5.30 -12.63 17.70
N ASN A 295 -4.83 -13.04 18.89
CA ASN A 295 -4.29 -14.38 19.13
C ASN A 295 -5.36 -15.47 19.04
N ASP A 296 -6.57 -15.24 19.55
CA ASP A 296 -7.68 -16.19 19.40
C ASP A 296 -8.11 -16.32 17.94
N ALA A 297 -8.11 -15.20 17.22
CA ALA A 297 -8.41 -15.15 15.79
C ALA A 297 -7.36 -15.88 14.94
N ASP A 298 -6.06 -15.76 15.27
CA ASP A 298 -4.99 -16.53 14.64
C ASP A 298 -5.21 -18.04 14.79
N ASN A 299 -5.48 -18.49 16.02
CA ASN A 299 -5.77 -19.91 16.28
C ASN A 299 -6.96 -20.43 15.47
N LYS A 300 -8.01 -19.60 15.28
CA LYS A 300 -9.15 -19.93 14.43
C LYS A 300 -8.77 -19.98 12.94
N ALA A 301 -7.96 -19.05 12.46
CA ALA A 301 -7.45 -19.06 11.09
C ALA A 301 -6.60 -20.31 10.80
N ALA A 302 -5.67 -20.65 11.70
CA ALA A 302 -4.83 -21.83 11.58
C ALA A 302 -5.66 -23.13 11.59
N ALA A 303 -6.66 -23.23 12.46
CA ALA A 303 -7.58 -24.37 12.50
C ALA A 303 -8.37 -24.50 11.19
N PHE A 304 -8.91 -23.40 10.68
CA PHE A 304 -9.63 -23.38 9.40
C PHE A 304 -8.77 -23.85 8.23
N LEU A 305 -7.53 -23.34 8.12
CA LEU A 305 -6.61 -23.74 7.06
C LEU A 305 -6.30 -25.25 7.11
N LYS A 306 -6.11 -25.79 8.32
CA LYS A 306 -5.88 -27.22 8.54
C LYS A 306 -7.10 -28.08 8.15
N GLU A 307 -8.30 -27.66 8.51
CA GLU A 307 -9.57 -28.34 8.17
C GLU A 307 -9.88 -28.30 6.66
N THR A 308 -9.39 -27.27 5.99
CA THR A 308 -9.60 -27.05 4.55
C THR A 308 -8.52 -27.68 3.67
N GLY A 309 -7.50 -28.28 4.28
CA GLY A 309 -6.52 -29.13 3.61
C GLY A 309 -5.12 -28.52 3.47
N TYR A 310 -4.92 -27.29 3.93
CA TYR A 310 -3.60 -26.66 3.98
C TYR A 310 -2.87 -27.12 5.25
N LYS A 311 -1.74 -27.80 5.08
CA LYS A 311 -0.96 -28.40 6.18
C LYS A 311 0.45 -27.83 6.20
N GLY A 312 1.04 -27.78 7.40
CA GLY A 312 2.41 -27.29 7.56
C GLY A 312 2.54 -25.80 7.26
N LEU A 313 1.54 -25.01 7.64
CA LEU A 313 1.60 -23.56 7.52
C LEU A 313 2.05 -22.94 8.84
N GLU A 314 2.80 -21.85 8.75
CA GLU A 314 3.19 -20.99 9.86
C GLU A 314 2.74 -19.56 9.58
N ILE A 315 2.28 -18.85 10.60
CA ILE A 315 2.03 -17.42 10.52
C ILE A 315 3.35 -16.65 10.43
N PHE A 316 3.40 -15.62 9.59
CA PHE A 316 4.54 -14.70 9.50
C PHE A 316 4.15 -13.22 9.65
N GLU A 317 2.86 -12.90 9.61
CA GLU A 317 2.35 -11.55 9.80
C GLU A 317 0.92 -11.59 10.34
N SER A 318 0.61 -10.72 11.30
CA SER A 318 -0.74 -10.49 11.82
C SER A 318 -0.98 -9.00 11.97
N THR A 319 -2.07 -8.52 11.39
CA THR A 319 -2.47 -7.11 11.47
C THR A 319 -3.95 -7.02 11.80
N GLN A 320 -4.34 -6.01 12.57
CA GLN A 320 -5.75 -5.70 12.82
C GLN A 320 -6.14 -4.45 12.03
N TYR A 321 -7.27 -4.51 11.33
CA TYR A 321 -7.93 -3.38 10.69
C TYR A 321 -9.35 -3.31 11.21
N ASP A 322 -9.69 -2.24 11.93
CA ASP A 322 -10.94 -2.11 12.69
C ASP A 322 -11.19 -3.36 13.56
N ASN A 323 -12.31 -4.04 13.34
CA ASN A 323 -12.70 -5.27 14.02
C ASN A 323 -12.36 -6.53 13.19
N ILE A 324 -11.41 -6.46 12.27
CA ILE A 324 -11.00 -7.57 11.40
C ILE A 324 -9.52 -7.89 11.63
N GLY A 325 -9.21 -9.15 11.95
CA GLY A 325 -7.84 -9.68 11.96
C GLY A 325 -7.45 -10.17 10.56
N VAL A 326 -6.27 -9.77 10.10
CA VAL A 326 -5.66 -10.19 8.84
C VAL A 326 -4.38 -10.95 9.15
N PHE A 327 -4.30 -12.18 8.68
CA PHE A 327 -3.21 -13.10 8.99
C PHE A 327 -2.59 -13.61 7.70
N ASN A 328 -1.26 -13.54 7.59
CA ASN A 328 -0.54 -14.11 6.47
C ASN A 328 0.23 -15.34 6.96
N PHE A 329 -0.02 -16.46 6.29
CA PHE A 329 0.61 -17.75 6.52
C PHE A 329 1.55 -18.09 5.37
N VAL A 330 2.61 -18.85 5.65
CA VAL A 330 3.49 -19.48 4.64
C VAL A 330 3.61 -20.96 4.90
N SER A 331 3.89 -21.74 3.85
CA SER A 331 4.34 -23.13 4.03
C SER A 331 5.66 -23.21 4.78
N SER A 332 5.78 -24.21 5.64
CA SER A 332 6.99 -24.58 6.36
C SER A 332 7.36 -26.02 6.02
N ILE A 333 8.52 -26.20 5.38
CA ILE A 333 9.06 -27.51 4.98
C ILE A 333 10.34 -27.75 5.78
N ASN A 334 10.30 -28.72 6.71
CA ASN A 334 11.43 -29.03 7.60
C ASN A 334 11.96 -27.80 8.38
N GLY A 335 11.06 -26.86 8.74
CA GLY A 335 11.42 -25.62 9.43
C GLY A 335 11.93 -24.49 8.52
N VAL A 336 11.88 -24.67 7.19
CA VAL A 336 12.19 -23.63 6.20
C VAL A 336 10.88 -23.00 5.71
N ARG A 337 10.74 -21.68 5.89
CA ARG A 337 9.58 -20.91 5.42
C ARG A 337 9.61 -20.69 3.92
N ILE A 338 8.51 -20.94 3.23
CA ILE A 338 8.40 -20.79 1.77
C ILE A 338 7.46 -19.62 1.48
N TYR A 339 8.02 -18.40 1.45
CA TYR A 339 7.24 -17.18 1.19
C TYR A 339 6.45 -17.15 -0.13
N PRO A 340 6.95 -17.76 -1.24
CA PRO A 340 6.15 -17.89 -2.46
C PRO A 340 4.84 -18.67 -2.24
N GLU A 341 4.79 -19.54 -1.22
CA GLU A 341 3.60 -20.30 -0.85
C GLU A 341 2.84 -19.64 0.31
N SER A 342 2.38 -18.41 0.08
CA SER A 342 1.65 -17.65 1.10
C SER A 342 0.13 -17.74 0.94
N ILE A 343 -0.58 -17.69 2.07
CA ILE A 343 -2.04 -17.64 2.16
C ILE A 343 -2.43 -16.52 3.11
N LYS A 344 -3.35 -15.66 2.67
CA LYS A 344 -3.91 -14.59 3.50
C LYS A 344 -5.28 -14.99 4.02
N VAL A 345 -5.57 -14.72 5.28
CA VAL A 345 -6.85 -15.03 5.94
C VAL A 345 -7.38 -13.80 6.65
N LYS A 346 -8.67 -13.49 6.46
CA LYS A 346 -9.40 -12.46 7.20
C LYS A 346 -10.36 -13.12 8.18
N VAL A 347 -10.31 -12.68 9.44
CA VAL A 347 -11.12 -13.20 10.54
C VAL A 347 -11.91 -12.05 11.16
N ALA A 348 -13.22 -12.22 11.29
CA ALA A 348 -14.05 -11.27 12.02
C ALA A 348 -13.79 -11.40 13.53
N LEU A 349 -13.44 -10.29 14.20
CA LEU A 349 -13.07 -10.33 15.62
C LEU A 349 -14.29 -10.30 16.55
N ASP A 350 -15.52 -10.23 16.04
CA ASP A 350 -16.75 -10.31 16.83
C ASP A 350 -17.11 -11.75 17.24
N ASN A 351 -16.79 -12.74 16.41
CA ASN A 351 -17.13 -14.14 16.64
C ASN A 351 -16.07 -15.13 16.13
N GLY A 352 -15.06 -14.67 15.38
CA GLY A 352 -13.99 -15.49 14.83
C GLY A 352 -14.34 -16.23 13.53
N ASP A 353 -15.39 -15.82 12.83
CA ASP A 353 -15.70 -16.36 11.50
C ASP A 353 -14.62 -15.97 10.49
N ILE A 354 -14.32 -16.89 9.58
CA ILE A 354 -13.42 -16.61 8.46
C ILE A 354 -14.22 -15.90 7.37
N ILE A 355 -13.94 -14.61 7.18
CA ILE A 355 -14.66 -13.75 6.24
C ILE A 355 -13.90 -13.53 4.93
N GLY A 356 -12.68 -14.06 4.83
CA GLY A 356 -12.00 -14.13 3.54
C GLY A 356 -10.72 -14.93 3.57
N VAL A 357 -10.36 -15.48 2.43
CA VAL A 357 -9.07 -16.13 2.18
C VAL A 357 -8.59 -15.78 0.79
N SER A 358 -7.28 -15.59 0.63
CA SER A 358 -6.60 -15.61 -0.66
C SER A 358 -5.46 -16.62 -0.61
N ALA A 359 -5.57 -17.67 -1.42
CA ALA A 359 -4.58 -18.73 -1.56
C ALA A 359 -3.94 -18.72 -2.96
N GLU A 360 -4.10 -17.63 -3.70
CA GLU A 360 -3.60 -17.48 -5.07
C GLU A 360 -2.09 -17.71 -5.18
N GLU A 361 -1.30 -17.04 -4.33
CA GLU A 361 0.17 -17.16 -4.32
C GLU A 361 0.60 -18.60 -4.00
N TYR A 362 -0.01 -19.21 -2.98
CA TYR A 362 0.16 -20.64 -2.68
C TYR A 362 -0.11 -21.51 -3.90
N LEU A 363 -1.26 -21.35 -4.56
CA LEU A 363 -1.65 -22.20 -5.67
C LEU A 363 -0.79 -22.04 -6.93
N LYS A 364 -0.29 -20.82 -7.21
CA LYS A 364 0.64 -20.54 -8.32
C LYS A 364 2.02 -21.15 -8.06
N SER A 365 2.47 -21.05 -6.82
CA SER A 365 3.81 -21.48 -6.41
C SER A 365 3.88 -22.94 -5.99
N PHE A 366 2.75 -23.61 -5.70
CA PHE A 366 2.76 -24.94 -5.09
C PHE A 366 3.39 -26.00 -5.98
N HIS A 367 4.47 -26.60 -5.48
CA HIS A 367 5.11 -27.75 -6.11
C HIS A 367 6.01 -28.51 -5.13
N THR A 368 6.36 -29.74 -5.49
CA THR A 368 7.37 -30.51 -4.75
C THR A 368 8.73 -29.84 -4.88
N ARG A 369 9.25 -29.31 -3.78
CA ARG A 369 10.57 -28.67 -3.71
C ARG A 369 11.61 -29.60 -3.12
N THR A 370 12.81 -29.54 -3.67
CA THR A 370 14.02 -30.01 -2.99
C THR A 370 14.77 -28.78 -2.51
N ILE A 371 14.83 -28.58 -1.20
CA ILE A 371 15.53 -27.45 -0.60
C ILE A 371 17.00 -27.84 -0.50
N GLU A 372 17.84 -27.13 -1.24
CA GLU A 372 19.29 -27.33 -1.20
C GLU A 372 19.85 -26.98 0.19
N LYS A 373 20.99 -27.56 0.54
CA LYS A 373 21.66 -27.20 1.79
C LYS A 373 22.34 -25.84 1.65
N PRO A 374 22.33 -25.01 2.70
CA PRO A 374 23.04 -23.74 2.69
C PRO A 374 24.56 -23.95 2.59
N SER A 375 25.25 -23.13 1.81
CA SER A 375 26.73 -23.14 1.73
C SER A 375 27.36 -22.33 2.86
N LEU A 376 26.64 -21.33 3.38
CA LEU A 376 27.05 -20.49 4.48
C LEU A 376 26.43 -20.96 5.79
N SER A 377 27.17 -20.82 6.89
CA SER A 377 26.60 -20.93 8.23
C SER A 377 25.74 -19.71 8.57
N VAL A 378 24.79 -19.88 9.50
CA VAL A 378 23.99 -18.77 10.06
C VAL A 378 24.90 -17.64 10.56
N LYS A 379 26.02 -17.97 11.21
CA LYS A 379 26.98 -16.96 11.73
C LYS A 379 27.62 -16.14 10.62
N GLN A 380 27.99 -16.76 9.50
CA GLN A 380 28.55 -16.07 8.34
C GLN A 380 27.51 -15.16 7.67
N ALA A 381 26.27 -15.63 7.55
CA ALA A 381 25.17 -14.83 7.02
C ALA A 381 24.81 -13.66 7.97
N ARG A 382 24.79 -13.91 9.28
CA ARG A 382 24.55 -12.89 10.31
C ARG A 382 25.57 -11.76 10.25
N ALA A 383 26.83 -12.06 9.94
CA ALA A 383 27.88 -11.04 9.77
C ALA A 383 27.70 -10.16 8.50
N LYS A 384 26.77 -10.52 7.61
CA LYS A 384 26.39 -9.72 6.43
C LYS A 384 25.21 -8.79 6.68
N VAL A 385 24.49 -8.96 7.79
CA VAL A 385 23.40 -8.06 8.19
C VAL A 385 23.99 -6.71 8.62
N ASN A 386 23.21 -5.63 8.45
CA ASN A 386 23.58 -4.30 8.92
C ASN A 386 23.98 -4.35 10.40
N PRO A 387 25.18 -3.83 10.76
CA PRO A 387 25.68 -3.91 12.13
C PRO A 387 24.86 -3.12 13.15
N ASN A 388 24.02 -2.19 12.70
CA ASN A 388 23.11 -1.43 13.56
C ASN A 388 21.83 -2.22 13.90
N THR A 389 21.58 -3.35 13.24
CA THR A 389 20.40 -4.19 13.49
C THR A 389 20.60 -5.08 14.71
N LYS A 390 19.72 -4.91 15.70
CA LYS A 390 19.61 -5.81 16.84
C LYS A 390 18.79 -7.03 16.47
N ILE A 391 19.47 -8.10 16.06
CA ILE A 391 18.82 -9.35 15.64
C ILE A 391 18.20 -10.07 16.84
N MET A 392 16.92 -10.43 16.70
CA MET A 392 16.10 -11.12 17.70
C MET A 392 15.86 -12.59 17.34
N GLU A 393 15.61 -12.88 16.07
CA GLU A 393 15.40 -14.24 15.57
C GLU A 393 16.17 -14.50 14.27
N ASP A 394 16.50 -15.77 14.03
CA ASP A 394 16.98 -16.25 12.75
C ASP A 394 16.30 -17.55 12.34
N ARG A 395 15.97 -17.66 11.04
CA ARG A 395 15.30 -18.82 10.43
C ARG A 395 15.83 -19.02 9.01
N GLN A 396 15.48 -20.15 8.40
CA GLN A 396 15.70 -20.35 6.97
C GLN A 396 14.41 -20.05 6.20
N ALA A 397 14.55 -19.41 5.06
CA ALA A 397 13.43 -19.04 4.21
C ALA A 397 13.78 -19.17 2.73
N VAL A 398 12.81 -19.52 1.91
CA VAL A 398 12.86 -19.39 0.44
C VAL A 398 12.04 -18.19 0.06
N ILE A 399 12.62 -17.30 -0.75
CA ILE A 399 11.96 -16.12 -1.32
C ILE A 399 12.14 -16.10 -2.83
N ILE A 400 11.32 -15.30 -3.52
CA ILE A 400 11.58 -14.88 -4.89
C ILE A 400 12.45 -13.62 -4.83
N ASN A 401 13.62 -13.64 -5.47
CA ASN A 401 14.45 -12.44 -5.59
C ASN A 401 14.04 -11.57 -6.79
N ASP A 402 14.72 -10.43 -6.96
CA ASP A 402 14.43 -9.46 -8.02
C ASP A 402 14.60 -10.01 -9.45
N LEU A 403 15.31 -11.14 -9.61
CA LEU A 403 15.44 -11.85 -10.89
C LEU A 403 14.35 -12.91 -11.10
N ASN A 404 13.30 -12.89 -10.27
CA ASN A 404 12.19 -13.84 -10.25
C ASN A 404 12.64 -15.31 -10.05
N LYS A 405 13.68 -15.53 -9.23
CA LYS A 405 14.20 -16.87 -8.90
C LYS A 405 13.95 -17.21 -7.44
N GLU A 406 13.57 -18.46 -7.18
CA GLU A 406 13.54 -19.01 -5.83
C GLU A 406 14.98 -19.13 -5.29
N VAL A 407 15.26 -18.48 -4.17
CA VAL A 407 16.57 -18.51 -3.49
C VAL A 407 16.41 -18.87 -2.02
N LEU A 408 17.26 -19.78 -1.53
CA LEU A 408 17.35 -20.09 -0.11
C LEU A 408 18.12 -18.97 0.60
N CYS A 409 17.53 -18.46 1.68
CA CYS A 409 18.02 -17.38 2.50
C CYS A 409 18.01 -17.76 3.98
N TYR A 410 18.83 -17.06 4.76
CA TYR A 410 18.61 -16.87 6.18
C TYR A 410 17.75 -15.62 6.37
N GLU A 411 16.61 -15.79 7.02
CA GLU A 411 15.71 -14.72 7.49
C GLU A 411 16.20 -14.26 8.87
N PHE A 412 16.50 -12.98 9.01
CA PHE A 412 16.81 -12.34 10.28
C PHE A 412 15.71 -11.34 10.63
N LEU A 413 15.09 -11.53 11.78
CA LEU A 413 14.17 -10.55 12.36
C LEU A 413 14.94 -9.75 13.40
N GLY A 414 14.89 -8.42 13.32
CA GLY A 414 15.57 -7.56 14.28
C GLY A 414 15.06 -6.14 14.26
N THR A 415 15.58 -5.30 15.15
CA THR A 415 15.17 -3.90 15.24
C THR A 415 16.32 -2.94 14.98
N ILE A 416 16.01 -1.79 14.41
CA ILE A 416 16.87 -0.60 14.42
C ILE A 416 16.05 0.51 15.04
N ASP A 417 16.52 1.05 16.16
CA ASP A 417 15.76 2.00 16.97
C ASP A 417 14.37 1.41 17.32
N ASP A 418 13.26 2.05 16.91
CA ASP A 418 11.88 1.62 17.21
C ASP A 418 11.23 0.77 16.08
N ASP A 419 11.95 0.56 14.97
CA ASP A 419 11.43 -0.15 13.80
C ASP A 419 11.88 -1.61 13.75
N THR A 420 10.97 -2.48 13.34
CA THR A 420 11.25 -3.91 13.15
C THR A 420 11.48 -4.23 11.68
N TYR A 421 12.50 -5.03 11.40
CA TYR A 421 12.92 -5.38 10.06
C TYR A 421 13.05 -6.89 9.89
N ARG A 422 12.67 -7.36 8.70
CA ARG A 422 12.96 -8.70 8.20
C ARG A 422 13.99 -8.61 7.08
N ILE A 423 15.14 -9.23 7.29
CA ILE A 423 16.30 -9.17 6.38
C ILE A 423 16.59 -10.57 5.85
N PHE A 424 16.72 -10.71 4.54
CA PHE A 424 16.98 -11.98 3.86
C PHE A 424 18.39 -11.99 3.27
N ILE A 425 19.25 -12.85 3.80
CA ILE A 425 20.61 -13.05 3.29
C ILE A 425 20.69 -14.38 2.56
N ASN A 426 21.09 -14.37 1.29
CA ASN A 426 21.26 -15.57 0.47
C ASN A 426 22.17 -16.59 1.17
N ALA A 427 21.67 -17.80 1.37
CA ALA A 427 22.37 -18.83 2.15
C ALA A 427 23.54 -19.49 1.39
N LYS A 428 23.75 -19.14 0.11
CA LYS A 428 24.89 -19.55 -0.70
C LYS A 428 25.91 -18.43 -0.90
N SER A 429 25.47 -17.26 -1.37
CA SER A 429 26.37 -16.15 -1.75
C SER A 429 26.63 -15.17 -0.61
N GLY A 430 25.73 -15.08 0.38
CA GLY A 430 25.78 -14.08 1.44
C GLY A 430 25.35 -12.69 0.99
N VAL A 431 24.76 -12.57 -0.21
CA VAL A 431 24.14 -11.36 -0.73
C VAL A 431 22.85 -11.06 0.03
N GLU A 432 22.58 -9.79 0.32
CA GLU A 432 21.29 -9.34 0.84
C GLU A 432 20.27 -9.33 -0.30
N GLU A 433 19.32 -10.26 -0.27
CA GLU A 433 18.33 -10.44 -1.34
C GLU A 433 17.10 -9.54 -1.12
N LYS A 434 16.74 -9.27 0.14
CA LYS A 434 15.58 -8.45 0.47
C LYS A 434 15.65 -7.90 1.90
N VAL A 435 15.17 -6.67 2.08
CA VAL A 435 14.95 -6.05 3.39
C VAL A 435 13.52 -5.50 3.42
N GLU A 436 12.76 -5.86 4.45
CA GLU A 436 11.38 -5.41 4.67
C GLU A 436 11.30 -4.71 6.02
N LYS A 437 10.81 -3.47 6.05
CA LYS A 437 10.32 -2.84 7.29
C LYS A 437 8.94 -3.44 7.60
N LEU A 438 8.77 -3.96 8.81
CA LEU A 438 7.48 -4.46 9.27
C LEU A 438 6.67 -3.29 9.82
N LYS A 439 5.37 -3.25 9.49
CA LYS A 439 4.49 -2.16 9.95
C LYS A 439 4.24 -2.28 11.46
N ASN A 440 4.38 -1.16 12.15
CA ASN A 440 3.86 -0.98 13.51
C ASN A 440 2.36 -0.58 13.43
N ALA A 441 1.65 -0.65 14.56
CA ALA A 441 0.27 -0.18 14.61
C ALA A 441 0.19 1.32 14.21
N GLU A 442 -0.68 1.67 13.26
CA GLU A 442 -0.89 3.05 12.84
C GLU A 442 -1.47 3.89 14.01
N ALA A 443 -1.04 5.15 14.11
CA ALA A 443 -1.57 6.07 15.11
C ALA A 443 -3.05 6.39 14.84
N VAL A 444 -3.87 6.38 15.89
CA VAL A 444 -5.29 6.76 15.82
C VAL A 444 -5.40 8.27 16.02
N TYR A 445 -5.88 9.00 15.01
CA TYR A 445 -5.99 10.46 15.01
C TYR A 445 -7.36 10.98 15.51
N GLU A 446 -7.94 10.38 16.55
CA GLU A 446 -9.29 10.75 17.03
C GLU A 446 -9.35 12.12 17.74
N ASP A 447 -8.24 12.61 18.29
CA ASP A 447 -8.22 13.75 19.22
C ASP A 447 -7.40 14.98 18.76
N VAL A 448 -7.20 15.19 17.45
CA VAL A 448 -6.55 16.43 16.98
C VAL A 448 -7.58 17.56 16.97
N LEU A 449 -7.58 18.36 18.04
CA LEU A 449 -8.41 19.56 18.26
C LEU A 449 -7.80 20.81 17.62
#